data_AF-A0A3B1CXQ1-F1
#
_entry.id   AF-A0A3B1CXQ1-F1
#
_cell.length_a   1.000
_cell.length_b   1.000
_cell.length_c   1.000
_cell.angle_alpha   90.00
_cell.angle_beta   90.00
_cell.angle_gamma   90.00
#
_symmetry.space_group_name_H-M   'P 1'
#
loop_
_entity.id
_entity.type
_entity.pdbx_description
1 polymer ?
#
loop_
_entity_poly.entity_id
_entity_poly.type
_entity_poly.pdbx_seq_one_letter_code
_entity_poly.pdbx_strand_id
1 'polypeptide(L)'
;MNLQTLKKPGPKQLAVICLLMLAIITVIFLAGLWPLNFNPKNKVEWLKERNGIHFYGHGIVYTPEALDTSTQNPIAEDSVSIELILQPHKQHTCSIARIVSFYDTGNVENLMIGQWKSHLIIRSGDINSDNRKDFKEIGLGKILKKGKTGFLTITSGKNGTSLYLDGKLAKRYPDYTLAAGKRTISGQIVLGNSLSGKSPWRGNILGLAIYSRPLTADEVYRNYQAWTQGATQTLLKNKGIVSLYMFDEKTGSTVLNRAGKGHNLVIPATFRVLRKTVLVPIWKDFSPNRSYFTDIAINISGFIPFGFILSFLLYTVKKTSASKMYLTAILSGGAISLTIELLQVYLPTRSSQMSDLIFNILGTILGVALFRFIVHKSNIFSHD
;
A
#
# COMPACT_ATOMS: atom_id res chain seq x y z
N MET A 1 13.61 -22.04 -44.06
CA MET A 1 12.43 -22.93 -43.94
C MET A 1 11.23 -22.21 -44.57
N ASN A 2 10.83 -22.63 -45.78
CA ASN A 2 9.74 -22.01 -46.53
C ASN A 2 8.38 -22.31 -45.87
N LEU A 3 7.63 -21.26 -45.54
CA LEU A 3 6.35 -21.30 -44.80
C LEU A 3 5.14 -21.42 -45.76
N GLN A 4 5.09 -22.41 -46.66
CA GLN A 4 4.17 -22.37 -47.84
C GLN A 4 2.90 -23.24 -47.81
N THR A 5 2.47 -23.75 -46.66
CA THR A 5 1.59 -24.94 -46.60
C THR A 5 0.19 -24.73 -46.02
N LEU A 6 -0.11 -23.60 -45.37
CA LEU A 6 -1.47 -23.33 -44.89
C LEU A 6 -2.27 -22.55 -45.93
N LYS A 7 -3.43 -23.08 -46.34
CA LYS A 7 -4.38 -22.40 -47.22
C LYS A 7 -4.74 -21.03 -46.65
N LYS A 8 -4.55 -19.97 -47.45
CA LYS A 8 -4.85 -18.61 -47.00
C LYS A 8 -6.34 -18.48 -46.65
N PRO A 9 -6.68 -17.87 -45.50
CA PRO A 9 -8.07 -17.66 -45.13
C PRO A 9 -8.76 -16.73 -46.13
N GLY A 10 -10.04 -17.01 -46.41
CA GLY A 10 -10.88 -16.09 -47.16
C GLY A 10 -11.17 -14.79 -46.37
N PRO A 11 -11.73 -13.74 -47.02
CA PRO A 11 -11.95 -12.44 -46.38
C PRO A 11 -12.83 -12.51 -45.14
N LYS A 12 -13.88 -13.35 -45.16
CA LYS A 12 -14.75 -13.59 -44.00
C LYS A 12 -14.01 -14.23 -42.83
N GLN A 13 -13.12 -15.19 -43.10
CA GLN A 13 -12.32 -15.86 -42.07
C GLN A 13 -11.28 -14.91 -41.46
N LEU A 14 -10.63 -14.08 -42.30
CA LEU A 14 -9.70 -13.06 -41.82
C LEU A 14 -10.40 -12.04 -40.90
N ALA A 15 -11.62 -11.61 -41.27
CA ALA A 15 -12.42 -10.72 -40.42
C ALA A 15 -12.73 -11.34 -39.05
N VAL A 16 -13.09 -12.63 -39.00
CA VAL A 16 -13.32 -13.35 -37.73
C VAL A 16 -12.06 -13.42 -36.89
N ILE A 17 -10.89 -13.68 -37.48
CA ILE A 17 -9.61 -13.72 -36.76
C ILE A 17 -9.26 -12.34 -36.19
N CYS A 18 -9.48 -11.26 -36.96
CA CYS A 18 -9.27 -9.90 -36.48
C CYS A 18 -10.20 -9.55 -35.31
N LEU A 19 -11.48 -9.94 -35.38
CA LEU A 19 -12.43 -9.73 -34.28
C LEU A 19 -12.05 -10.52 -33.03
N LEU A 20 -11.59 -11.76 -33.19
CA LEU A 20 -11.12 -12.59 -32.08
C LEU A 20 -9.86 -12.00 -31.44
N MET A 21 -8.94 -11.47 -32.24
CA MET A 21 -7.75 -10.76 -31.77
C MET A 21 -8.14 -9.51 -30.96
N LEU A 22 -9.08 -8.71 -31.47
CA LEU A 22 -9.59 -7.54 -30.77
C LEU A 22 -10.23 -7.93 -29.43
N ALA A 23 -11.07 -8.97 -29.42
CA ALA A 23 -11.70 -9.47 -28.20
C ALA A 23 -10.67 -9.91 -27.15
N ILE A 24 -9.61 -10.63 -27.56
CA ILE A 24 -8.53 -11.04 -26.64
C ILE A 24 -7.81 -9.82 -26.07
N ILE A 25 -7.47 -8.84 -26.90
CA ILE A 25 -6.84 -7.59 -26.44
C ILE A 25 -7.75 -6.90 -25.41
N THR A 26 -9.05 -6.77 -25.71
CA THR A 26 -10.02 -6.17 -24.80
C THR A 26 -10.09 -6.93 -23.47
N VAL A 27 -10.14 -8.26 -23.49
CA VAL A 27 -10.15 -9.08 -22.26
C VAL A 27 -8.86 -8.89 -21.46
N ILE A 28 -7.70 -8.86 -22.11
CA ILE A 28 -6.40 -8.62 -21.47
C ILE A 28 -6.38 -7.26 -20.76
N PHE A 29 -6.83 -6.19 -21.43
CA PHE A 29 -6.91 -4.86 -20.81
C PHE A 29 -7.93 -4.80 -19.67
N LEU A 30 -9.12 -5.37 -19.85
CA LEU A 30 -10.15 -5.40 -18.82
C LEU A 30 -9.67 -6.17 -17.59
N ALA A 31 -9.05 -7.34 -17.77
CA ALA A 31 -8.52 -8.15 -16.68
C ALA A 31 -7.35 -7.46 -15.96
N GLY A 32 -6.40 -6.90 -16.72
CA GLY A 32 -5.22 -6.21 -16.20
C GLY A 32 -5.56 -4.91 -15.46
N LEU A 33 -6.59 -4.19 -15.90
CA LEU A 33 -6.98 -2.91 -15.32
C LEU A 33 -8.19 -2.98 -14.38
N TRP A 34 -8.84 -4.14 -14.23
CA TRP A 34 -9.97 -4.31 -13.31
C TRP A 34 -9.57 -3.89 -11.88
N PRO A 35 -10.38 -3.07 -11.17
CA PRO A 35 -11.77 -2.68 -11.46
C PRO A 35 -11.94 -1.34 -12.19
N LEU A 36 -10.91 -0.84 -12.90
CA LEU A 36 -10.92 0.43 -13.63
C LEU A 36 -11.22 1.67 -12.75
N ASN A 37 -11.03 1.54 -11.44
CA ASN A 37 -11.32 2.59 -10.48
C ASN A 37 -10.05 3.40 -10.15
N PHE A 38 -9.74 4.36 -11.02
CA PHE A 38 -8.57 5.25 -10.89
C PHE A 38 -8.73 6.32 -9.80
N ASN A 39 -9.95 6.61 -9.36
CA ASN A 39 -10.23 7.63 -8.35
C ASN A 39 -11.19 7.10 -7.26
N PRO A 40 -10.79 6.06 -6.52
CA PRO A 40 -11.64 5.44 -5.52
C PRO A 40 -11.94 6.44 -4.40
N LYS A 41 -13.16 6.36 -3.85
CA LYS A 41 -13.53 7.12 -2.65
C LYS A 41 -12.60 6.76 -1.50
N ASN A 42 -12.18 7.76 -0.73
CA ASN A 42 -11.42 7.54 0.49
C ASN A 42 -12.31 6.86 1.53
N LYS A 43 -11.93 5.67 2.01
CA LYS A 43 -12.75 4.85 2.91
C LYS A 43 -12.55 5.25 4.37
N VAL A 44 -12.83 6.53 4.65
CA VAL A 44 -12.78 7.16 5.97
C VAL A 44 -14.09 7.90 6.19
N GLU A 45 -14.71 7.69 7.34
CA GLU A 45 -15.96 8.34 7.72
C GLU A 45 -15.89 8.89 9.14
N TRP A 46 -16.60 9.98 9.41
CA TRP A 46 -16.78 10.48 10.76
C TRP A 46 -17.71 9.57 11.56
N LEU A 47 -17.42 9.37 12.84
CA LEU A 47 -18.35 8.74 13.75
C LEU A 47 -19.45 9.74 14.16
N LYS A 48 -20.72 9.34 14.00
CA LYS A 48 -21.86 10.18 14.36
C LYS A 48 -22.07 10.22 15.89
N GLU A 49 -22.12 9.05 16.51
CA GLU A 49 -22.50 8.88 17.92
C GLU A 49 -21.40 9.25 18.94
N ARG A 50 -20.14 9.35 18.49
CA ARG A 50 -19.00 9.65 19.38
C ARG A 50 -17.87 10.32 18.62
N ASN A 51 -16.90 10.89 19.32
CA ASN A 51 -15.74 11.50 18.68
C ASN A 51 -14.87 10.40 18.05
N GLY A 52 -14.35 10.67 16.85
CA GLY A 52 -13.50 9.76 16.12
C GLY A 52 -13.81 9.66 14.63
N ILE A 53 -12.88 9.00 13.95
CA ILE A 53 -12.97 8.65 12.53
C ILE A 53 -12.85 7.14 12.35
N HIS A 54 -13.60 6.61 11.40
CA HIS A 54 -13.71 5.19 11.08
C HIS A 54 -13.02 4.86 9.76
N PHE A 55 -12.09 3.91 9.79
CA PHE A 55 -11.44 3.33 8.62
C PHE A 55 -12.06 1.96 8.31
N TYR A 56 -12.72 1.82 7.16
CA TYR A 56 -13.40 0.55 6.75
C TYR A 56 -12.77 -0.14 5.54
N GLY A 57 -11.78 0.49 4.90
CA GLY A 57 -11.10 -0.06 3.73
C GLY A 57 -9.77 0.62 3.45
N HIS A 58 -9.50 1.00 2.19
CA HIS A 58 -8.37 1.85 1.85
C HIS A 58 -8.74 3.30 2.21
N GLY A 59 -8.51 3.64 3.48
CA GLY A 59 -8.69 4.98 4.01
C GLY A 59 -7.33 5.59 4.33
N ILE A 60 -7.16 6.89 4.09
CA ILE A 60 -5.97 7.64 4.48
C ILE A 60 -6.37 9.01 5.00
N VAL A 61 -5.65 9.48 6.02
CA VAL A 61 -5.75 10.83 6.56
C VAL A 61 -4.32 11.32 6.77
N TYR A 62 -4.00 12.56 6.41
CA TYR A 62 -2.61 13.03 6.48
C TYR A 62 -2.50 14.53 6.72
N THR A 63 -1.35 15.01 7.19
CA THR A 63 -1.03 16.44 7.20
C THR A 63 -0.61 16.90 5.79
N PRO A 64 -1.23 17.93 5.20
CA PRO A 64 -0.95 18.33 3.81
C PRO A 64 0.47 18.86 3.61
N GLU A 65 1.01 19.53 4.64
CA GLU A 65 2.38 20.05 4.67
C GLU A 65 3.23 19.21 5.63
N ALA A 66 4.54 19.15 5.36
CA ALA A 66 5.50 18.62 6.31
C ALA A 66 5.48 19.49 7.58
N LEU A 67 5.52 18.87 8.75
CA LEU A 67 5.76 19.53 10.04
C LEU A 67 7.02 20.40 9.90
N ASP A 68 6.86 21.71 9.72
CA ASP A 68 7.97 22.65 9.76
C ASP A 68 8.39 22.80 11.23
N THR A 69 9.39 22.00 11.62
CA THR A 69 9.94 22.01 12.96
C THR A 69 10.71 23.29 13.29
N SER A 70 10.91 24.19 12.32
CA SER A 70 11.67 25.43 12.54
C SER A 70 10.84 26.55 13.20
N THR A 71 9.51 26.50 13.17
CA THR A 71 8.70 27.68 13.54
C THR A 71 7.76 27.53 14.74
N GLN A 72 7.47 26.34 15.29
CA GLN A 72 6.47 26.27 16.39
C GLN A 72 6.70 25.30 17.56
N ASN A 73 7.70 24.42 17.53
CA ASN A 73 8.29 23.69 18.68
C ASN A 73 8.94 22.42 18.09
N PRO A 74 10.25 22.42 17.79
CA PRO A 74 10.94 21.18 17.46
C PRO A 74 10.69 20.19 18.59
N ILE A 75 10.29 18.95 18.25
CA ILE A 75 10.22 17.85 19.21
C ILE A 75 11.57 17.85 19.92
N ALA A 76 11.57 18.16 21.23
CA ALA A 76 12.78 18.46 21.96
C ALA A 76 13.73 17.27 21.84
N GLU A 77 14.97 17.57 21.45
CA GLU A 77 16.04 16.64 21.08
C GLU A 77 15.85 15.25 21.74
N ASP A 78 15.55 14.27 20.89
CA ASP A 78 15.47 12.85 21.21
C ASP A 78 14.34 12.40 22.17
N SER A 79 13.28 13.19 22.36
CA SER A 79 12.16 12.80 23.22
C SER A 79 10.77 13.11 22.67
N VAL A 80 9.84 12.17 22.84
CA VAL A 80 8.48 12.28 22.31
C VAL A 80 7.54 11.47 23.19
N SER A 81 6.29 11.93 23.33
CA SER A 81 5.21 11.06 23.77
C SER A 81 4.04 11.10 22.79
N ILE A 82 3.41 9.95 22.59
CA ILE A 82 2.26 9.78 21.70
C ILE A 82 1.16 9.10 22.50
N GLU A 83 -0.02 9.70 22.50
CA GLU A 83 -1.24 9.14 23.08
C GLU A 83 -2.24 8.83 21.97
N LEU A 84 -2.84 7.64 22.01
CA LEU A 84 -3.73 7.13 20.98
C LEU A 84 -4.92 6.42 21.62
N ILE A 85 -6.12 6.74 21.14
CA ILE A 85 -7.34 6.01 21.50
C ILE A 85 -7.82 5.23 20.28
N LEU A 86 -7.80 3.91 20.38
CA LEU A 86 -8.00 3.02 19.23
C LEU A 86 -9.11 2.01 19.52
N GLN A 87 -9.90 1.70 18.50
CA GLN A 87 -10.82 0.56 18.52
C GLN A 87 -10.66 -0.26 17.22
N PRO A 88 -9.87 -1.35 17.22
CA PRO A 88 -9.66 -2.17 16.03
C PRO A 88 -10.93 -2.91 15.60
N HIS A 89 -11.21 -2.98 14.30
CA HIS A 89 -12.37 -3.71 13.76
C HIS A 89 -12.00 -4.94 12.92
N LYS A 90 -10.74 -5.03 12.49
CA LYS A 90 -10.20 -6.18 11.75
C LYS A 90 -8.95 -6.72 12.43
N GLN A 91 -8.80 -8.05 12.39
CA GLN A 91 -7.55 -8.71 12.70
C GLN A 91 -6.73 -8.86 11.40
N HIS A 92 -5.54 -8.26 11.38
CA HIS A 92 -4.67 -8.28 10.20
C HIS A 92 -3.71 -9.47 10.27
N THR A 93 -3.78 -10.38 9.30
CA THR A 93 -3.03 -11.66 9.32
C THR A 93 -2.01 -11.81 8.20
N CYS A 94 -2.06 -10.94 7.18
CA CYS A 94 -1.20 -11.04 5.99
C CYS A 94 -0.08 -10.00 5.99
N SER A 95 -0.32 -8.81 6.55
CA SER A 95 0.69 -7.74 6.70
C SER A 95 0.44 -6.92 7.96
N ILE A 96 1.45 -6.12 8.34
CA ILE A 96 1.30 -5.13 9.43
C ILE A 96 0.53 -3.92 8.88
N ALA A 97 -0.65 -3.68 9.43
CA ALA A 97 -1.46 -2.52 9.07
C ALA A 97 -0.95 -1.26 9.77
N ARG A 98 -0.91 -0.12 9.07
CA ARG A 98 -0.46 1.17 9.64
C ARG A 98 -1.61 1.87 10.33
N ILE A 99 -1.46 2.13 11.62
CA ILE A 99 -2.41 2.96 12.37
C ILE A 99 -1.98 4.42 12.26
N VAL A 100 -0.72 4.70 12.63
CA VAL A 100 -0.09 6.01 12.53
C VAL A 100 1.33 5.82 11.99
N SER A 101 1.70 6.60 11.00
CA SER A 101 3.05 6.64 10.44
C SER A 101 3.55 8.08 10.38
N PHE A 102 4.83 8.25 10.64
CA PHE A 102 5.56 9.49 10.48
C PHE A 102 6.55 9.34 9.34
N TYR A 103 6.64 10.37 8.52
CA TYR A 103 7.51 10.41 7.36
C TYR A 103 8.39 11.63 7.42
N ASP A 104 9.70 11.48 7.19
CA ASP A 104 10.59 12.63 7.07
C ASP A 104 10.36 13.41 5.75
N THR A 105 11.12 14.49 5.57
CA THR A 105 11.07 15.33 4.35
C THR A 105 11.48 14.58 3.07
N GLY A 106 12.18 13.44 3.21
CA GLY A 106 12.53 12.54 2.11
C GLY A 106 11.46 11.49 1.80
N ASN A 107 10.29 11.54 2.46
CA ASN A 107 9.24 10.52 2.40
C ASN A 107 9.67 9.13 2.90
N VAL A 108 10.67 9.07 3.79
CA VAL A 108 11.09 7.84 4.46
C VAL A 108 10.21 7.63 5.69
N GLU A 109 9.61 6.44 5.82
CA GLU A 109 8.81 6.06 7.01
C GLU A 109 9.79 5.87 8.17
N ASN A 110 9.87 6.85 9.08
CA ASN A 110 10.87 6.90 10.16
C ASN A 110 10.37 6.34 11.49
N LEU A 111 9.04 6.39 11.69
CA LEU A 111 8.33 5.83 12.83
C LEU A 111 6.96 5.33 12.38
N MET A 112 6.63 4.11 12.76
CA MET A 112 5.34 3.49 12.46
C MET A 112 4.77 2.81 13.70
N ILE A 113 3.51 3.11 13.98
CA ILE A 113 2.67 2.42 14.95
C ILE A 113 1.64 1.62 14.15
N GLY A 114 1.68 0.31 14.28
CA GLY A 114 0.87 -0.60 13.46
C GLY A 114 0.29 -1.77 14.24
N GLN A 115 -0.52 -2.55 13.53
CA GLN A 115 -1.18 -3.73 14.06
C GLN A 115 -0.79 -4.99 13.27
N TRP A 116 -0.35 -6.01 13.99
CA TRP A 116 -0.23 -7.38 13.50
C TRP A 116 -1.08 -8.31 14.35
N LYS A 117 -2.09 -8.96 13.76
CA LYS A 117 -3.12 -9.70 14.49
C LYS A 117 -3.74 -8.81 15.57
N SER A 118 -3.54 -9.13 16.84
CA SER A 118 -3.95 -8.31 17.99
C SER A 118 -2.76 -7.63 18.72
N HIS A 119 -1.58 -7.62 18.10
CA HIS A 119 -0.36 -7.04 18.64
C HIS A 119 -0.21 -5.61 18.12
N LEU A 120 0.17 -4.71 19.02
CA LEU A 120 0.71 -3.42 18.67
C LEU A 120 2.18 -3.61 18.29
N ILE A 121 2.57 -3.06 17.15
CA ILE A 121 3.93 -3.03 16.65
C ILE A 121 4.36 -1.57 16.54
N ILE A 122 5.56 -1.26 17.01
CA ILE A 122 6.18 0.05 16.85
C ILE A 122 7.55 -0.18 16.19
N ARG A 123 7.78 0.47 15.07
CA ARG A 123 9.07 0.46 14.37
C ARG A 123 9.65 1.86 14.30
N SER A 124 10.96 2.00 14.47
CA SER A 124 11.68 3.28 14.28
C SER A 124 13.00 3.07 13.53
N GLY A 125 13.38 4.02 12.68
CA GLY A 125 14.52 3.91 11.75
C GLY A 125 14.07 3.98 10.29
N ASP A 126 14.91 3.54 9.34
CA ASP A 126 14.48 3.46 7.94
C ASP A 126 13.64 2.19 7.75
N ILE A 127 12.32 2.33 7.94
CA ILE A 127 11.36 1.21 7.86
C ILE A 127 11.18 0.75 6.42
N ASN A 128 11.56 1.58 5.44
CA ASN A 128 11.50 1.24 4.02
C ASN A 128 12.74 0.46 3.55
N SER A 129 13.81 0.39 4.36
CA SER A 129 15.01 -0.37 4.02
C SER A 129 14.76 -1.87 4.02
N ASP A 130 15.38 -2.57 3.06
CA ASP A 130 15.36 -4.04 2.98
C ASP A 130 16.25 -4.66 4.09
N ASN A 131 17.19 -3.88 4.66
CA ASN A 131 18.08 -4.34 5.71
C ASN A 131 17.46 -4.12 7.09
N ARG A 132 17.13 -5.22 7.77
CA ARG A 132 16.52 -5.20 9.12
C ARG A 132 17.38 -4.50 10.18
N LYS A 133 18.67 -4.28 9.95
CA LYS A 133 19.52 -3.53 10.88
C LYS A 133 19.21 -2.03 10.88
N ASP A 134 18.52 -1.53 9.86
CA ASP A 134 18.28 -0.10 9.67
C ASP A 134 17.06 0.39 10.46
N PHE A 135 16.23 -0.53 10.98
CA PHE A 135 15.12 -0.24 11.88
C PHE A 135 15.12 -1.13 13.12
N LYS A 136 14.53 -0.64 14.20
CA LYS A 136 14.26 -1.42 15.42
C LYS A 136 12.75 -1.61 15.60
N GLU A 137 12.34 -2.74 16.17
CA GLU A 137 10.93 -3.08 16.42
C GLU A 137 10.70 -3.40 17.90
N ILE A 138 9.65 -2.82 18.47
CA ILE A 138 9.10 -3.17 19.79
C ILE A 138 7.58 -3.34 19.68
N GLY A 139 6.92 -3.81 20.74
CA GLY A 139 5.48 -3.98 20.69
C GLY A 139 4.85 -4.59 21.93
N LEU A 140 3.52 -4.62 21.94
CA LEU A 140 2.71 -5.23 22.99
C LEU A 140 1.76 -6.25 22.39
N GLY A 141 1.79 -7.47 22.93
CA GLY A 141 0.92 -8.53 22.46
C GLY A 141 -0.49 -8.46 23.03
N LYS A 142 -1.48 -8.86 22.21
CA LYS A 142 -2.88 -9.07 22.63
C LYS A 142 -3.61 -7.83 23.17
N ILE A 143 -3.14 -6.61 22.87
CA ILE A 143 -3.81 -5.37 23.30
C ILE A 143 -4.82 -4.82 22.27
N LEU A 144 -4.61 -5.06 20.97
CA LEU A 144 -5.48 -4.57 19.90
C LEU A 144 -6.55 -5.61 19.54
N LYS A 145 -7.44 -5.91 20.48
CA LYS A 145 -8.54 -6.88 20.27
C LYS A 145 -9.69 -6.25 19.49
N LYS A 146 -10.26 -7.02 18.55
CA LYS A 146 -11.41 -6.58 17.73
C LYS A 146 -12.56 -6.08 18.62
N GLY A 147 -13.08 -4.90 18.32
CA GLY A 147 -14.20 -4.25 19.00
C GLY A 147 -13.86 -3.57 20.34
N LYS A 148 -12.67 -3.83 20.90
CA LYS A 148 -12.28 -3.25 22.19
C LYS A 148 -11.59 -1.91 22.00
N THR A 149 -12.05 -0.90 22.71
CA THR A 149 -11.36 0.38 22.82
C THR A 149 -10.19 0.25 23.80
N GLY A 150 -9.04 0.81 23.46
CA GLY A 150 -7.89 0.91 24.36
C GLY A 150 -7.24 2.28 24.26
N PHE A 151 -6.71 2.76 25.38
CA PHE A 151 -5.91 3.97 25.50
C PHE A 151 -4.43 3.60 25.58
N LEU A 152 -3.66 3.97 24.57
CA LEU A 152 -2.24 3.68 24.47
C LEU A 152 -1.44 4.96 24.69
N THR A 153 -0.46 4.91 25.58
CA THR A 153 0.57 5.96 25.68
C THR A 153 1.94 5.37 25.43
N ILE A 154 2.70 6.03 24.56
CA ILE A 154 4.09 5.71 24.26
C ILE A 154 4.90 6.92 24.72
N THR A 155 5.81 6.75 25.66
CA THR A 155 6.73 7.81 26.12
C THR A 155 8.15 7.39 25.83
N SER A 156 8.92 8.22 25.15
CA SER A 156 10.31 7.95 24.77
C SER A 156 11.18 9.15 25.11
N GLY A 157 12.36 8.87 25.66
CA GLY A 157 13.40 9.88 25.90
C GLY A 157 14.74 9.21 26.13
N LYS A 158 15.68 9.93 26.75
CA LYS A 158 17.06 9.47 26.99
C LYS A 158 17.17 8.13 27.73
N ASN A 159 16.18 7.79 28.56
CA ASN A 159 16.16 6.57 29.39
C ASN A 159 15.36 5.42 28.76
N GLY A 160 15.16 5.46 27.43
CA GLY A 160 14.43 4.48 26.66
C GLY A 160 12.94 4.81 26.46
N THR A 161 12.16 3.81 26.07
CA THR A 161 10.74 3.91 25.74
C THR A 161 9.89 3.10 26.71
N SER A 162 8.80 3.69 27.19
CA SER A 162 7.80 3.02 28.03
C SER A 162 6.44 3.03 27.36
N LEU A 163 5.74 1.90 27.44
CA LEU A 163 4.42 1.69 26.86
C LEU A 163 3.41 1.52 27.99
N TYR A 164 2.33 2.29 27.94
CA TYR A 164 1.26 2.29 28.91
C TYR A 164 -0.05 1.91 28.23
N LEU A 165 -0.89 1.16 28.96
CA LEU A 165 -2.24 0.81 28.54
C LEU A 165 -3.21 1.28 29.63
N ASP A 166 -4.20 2.08 29.24
CA ASP A 166 -5.26 2.59 30.12
C ASP A 166 -4.70 3.24 31.40
N GLY A 167 -3.66 4.07 31.22
CA GLY A 167 -3.00 4.81 32.30
C GLY A 167 -1.96 4.02 33.11
N LYS A 168 -1.77 2.72 32.84
CA LYS A 168 -0.85 1.84 33.61
C LYS A 168 0.35 1.40 32.77
N LEU A 169 1.54 1.35 33.39
CA LEU A 169 2.75 0.87 32.71
C LEU A 169 2.58 -0.60 32.32
N ALA A 170 2.67 -0.90 31.02
CA ALA A 170 2.57 -2.25 30.49
C ALA A 170 3.95 -2.86 30.23
N LYS A 171 4.89 -2.08 29.68
CA LYS A 171 6.24 -2.55 29.38
C LYS A 171 7.23 -1.40 29.21
N ARG A 172 8.50 -1.64 29.57
CA ARG A 172 9.61 -0.70 29.38
C ARG A 172 10.70 -1.31 28.51
N TYR A 173 11.34 -0.46 27.70
CA TYR A 173 12.41 -0.79 26.76
C TYR A 173 13.56 0.22 26.95
N PRO A 174 14.57 -0.09 27.79
CA PRO A 174 15.64 0.86 28.10
C PRO A 174 16.55 1.17 26.89
N ASP A 175 16.83 0.18 26.04
CA ASP A 175 17.77 0.31 24.90
C ASP A 175 17.10 0.72 23.58
N TYR A 176 15.91 1.30 23.68
CA TYR A 176 15.08 1.68 22.54
C TYR A 176 14.51 3.09 22.74
N THR A 177 14.79 3.96 21.78
CA THR A 177 14.25 5.32 21.70
C THR A 177 13.61 5.53 20.33
N LEU A 178 12.51 6.27 20.31
CA LEU A 178 11.78 6.60 19.08
C LEU A 178 12.50 7.65 18.24
N ALA A 179 13.11 8.62 18.90
CA ALA A 179 13.93 9.67 18.31
C ALA A 179 15.37 9.50 18.82
N ALA A 180 16.28 9.05 17.95
CA ALA A 180 17.71 8.97 18.27
C ALA A 180 18.55 9.02 16.99
N GLY A 181 19.60 9.84 17.02
CA GLY A 181 20.52 10.03 15.89
C GLY A 181 19.79 10.64 14.68
N LYS A 182 19.90 10.02 13.50
CA LYS A 182 19.20 10.48 12.27
C LYS A 182 17.69 10.21 12.28
N ARG A 183 17.11 9.71 13.37
CA ARG A 183 15.67 9.38 13.49
C ARG A 183 14.92 10.57 14.06
N THR A 184 14.72 11.60 13.24
CA THR A 184 13.92 12.76 13.63
C THR A 184 12.45 12.47 13.36
N ILE A 185 11.57 12.63 14.35
CA ILE A 185 10.11 12.58 14.14
C ILE A 185 9.69 13.95 13.59
N SER A 186 10.15 14.26 12.39
CA SER A 186 9.82 15.45 11.63
C SER A 186 9.09 15.03 10.35
N GLY A 187 8.30 15.94 9.77
CA GLY A 187 7.63 15.74 8.48
C GLY A 187 6.15 15.39 8.56
N GLN A 188 5.67 14.41 7.80
CA GLN A 188 4.24 14.18 7.58
C GLN A 188 3.66 13.14 8.55
N ILE A 189 2.48 13.41 9.12
CA ILE A 189 1.70 12.41 9.85
C ILE A 189 0.70 11.78 8.89
N VAL A 190 0.63 10.45 8.87
CA VAL A 190 -0.32 9.68 8.08
C VAL A 190 -1.05 8.68 8.98
N LEU A 191 -2.38 8.63 8.87
CA LEU A 191 -3.23 7.73 9.64
C LEU A 191 -3.93 6.72 8.73
N GLY A 192 -4.08 5.50 9.26
CA GLY A 192 -4.90 4.44 8.67
C GLY A 192 -4.32 3.72 7.46
N ASN A 193 -3.18 4.17 6.91
CA ASN A 193 -2.49 3.50 5.82
C ASN A 193 -1.02 3.96 5.71
N SER A 194 -0.25 3.33 4.83
CA SER A 194 1.06 3.84 4.37
C SER A 194 0.87 4.85 3.23
N LEU A 195 1.90 5.67 2.92
CA LEU A 195 1.91 6.54 1.72
C LEU A 195 1.71 5.78 0.41
N SER A 196 2.13 4.51 0.36
CA SER A 196 1.92 3.62 -0.79
C SER A 196 0.50 3.07 -0.88
N GLY A 197 -0.32 3.24 0.15
CA GLY A 197 -1.71 2.77 0.18
C GLY A 197 -1.91 1.26 0.36
N LYS A 198 -0.82 0.49 0.48
CA LYS A 198 -0.80 -0.98 0.47
C LYS A 198 -0.99 -1.63 1.85
N SER A 199 -1.02 -0.84 2.93
CA SER A 199 -1.07 -1.37 4.30
C SER A 199 -2.21 -0.75 5.13
N PRO A 200 -3.47 -0.85 4.65
CA PRO A 200 -4.62 -0.22 5.29
C PRO A 200 -4.92 -0.84 6.65
N TRP A 201 -5.26 0.00 7.61
CA TRP A 201 -5.80 -0.37 8.90
C TRP A 201 -7.32 -0.20 8.93
N ARG A 202 -8.01 -1.03 9.73
CA ARG A 202 -9.47 -0.94 9.89
C ARG A 202 -9.87 -0.88 11.35
N GLY A 203 -10.58 0.19 11.70
CA GLY A 203 -11.02 0.48 13.06
C GLY A 203 -11.29 1.97 13.24
N ASN A 204 -11.47 2.36 14.49
CA ASN A 204 -11.70 3.75 14.86
C ASN A 204 -10.48 4.36 15.53
N ILE A 205 -10.09 5.55 15.10
CA ILE A 205 -9.20 6.43 15.86
C ILE A 205 -10.09 7.45 16.55
N LEU A 206 -10.05 7.47 17.88
CA LEU A 206 -10.95 8.25 18.73
C LEU A 206 -10.24 9.44 19.38
N GLY A 207 -8.92 9.49 19.29
CA GLY A 207 -8.08 10.54 19.85
C GLY A 207 -6.61 10.32 19.50
N LEU A 208 -5.89 11.40 19.26
CA LEU A 208 -4.45 11.41 19.03
C LEU A 208 -3.85 12.67 19.68
N ALA A 209 -2.85 12.49 20.53
CA ALA A 209 -2.01 13.60 21.02
C ALA A 209 -0.53 13.28 20.86
N ILE A 210 0.26 14.31 20.60
CA ILE A 210 1.72 14.25 20.45
C ILE A 210 2.33 15.30 21.35
N TYR A 211 3.36 14.91 22.10
CA TYR A 211 4.10 15.76 23.01
C TYR A 211 5.59 15.75 22.66
N SER A 212 6.24 16.90 22.77
CA SER A 212 7.68 17.10 22.51
C SER A 212 8.58 16.67 23.67
N ARG A 213 8.08 15.82 24.58
CA ARG A 213 8.78 15.40 25.80
C ARG A 213 8.29 14.03 26.28
N PRO A 214 9.04 13.35 27.17
CA PRO A 214 8.52 12.17 27.83
C PRO A 214 7.50 12.58 28.91
N LEU A 215 6.34 11.93 28.90
CA LEU A 215 5.34 12.01 29.98
C LEU A 215 5.74 11.09 31.14
N THR A 216 5.50 11.55 32.36
CA THR A 216 5.66 10.73 33.58
C THR A 216 4.46 9.79 33.77
N ALA A 217 4.60 8.77 34.63
CA ALA A 217 3.49 7.85 34.92
C ALA A 217 2.25 8.56 35.48
N ASP A 218 2.44 9.56 36.34
CA ASP A 218 1.33 10.34 36.90
C ASP A 218 0.65 11.21 35.83
N GLU A 219 1.43 11.79 34.91
CA GLU A 219 0.90 12.53 33.76
C GLU A 219 0.09 11.63 32.83
N VAL A 220 0.62 10.44 32.52
CA VAL A 220 -0.07 9.44 31.69
C VAL A 220 -1.42 9.05 32.32
N TYR A 221 -1.44 8.80 33.64
CA TYR A 221 -2.67 8.44 34.33
C TYR A 221 -3.68 9.60 34.36
N ARG A 222 -3.23 10.84 34.65
CA ARG A 222 -4.09 12.03 34.59
C ARG A 222 -4.64 12.27 33.19
N ASN A 223 -3.82 12.12 32.16
CA ASN A 223 -4.25 12.28 30.77
C ASN A 223 -5.28 11.22 30.39
N TYR A 224 -5.09 9.97 30.79
CA TYR A 224 -6.08 8.92 30.61
C TYR A 224 -7.44 9.28 31.23
N GLN A 225 -7.45 9.82 32.45
CA GLN A 225 -8.68 10.32 33.08
C GLN A 225 -9.29 11.51 32.31
N ALA A 226 -8.47 12.45 31.87
CA ALA A 226 -8.93 13.60 31.09
C ALA A 226 -9.55 13.18 29.74
N TRP A 227 -8.93 12.23 29.03
CA TRP A 227 -9.45 11.68 27.78
C TRP A 227 -10.77 10.95 27.97
N THR A 228 -10.90 10.13 29.01
CA THR A 228 -12.15 9.40 29.32
C THR A 228 -13.30 10.32 29.71
N GLN A 229 -12.99 11.48 30.31
CA GLN A 229 -13.97 12.50 30.68
C GLN A 229 -14.23 13.54 29.56
N GLY A 230 -13.50 13.48 28.44
CA GLY A 230 -13.60 14.49 27.38
C GLY A 230 -13.09 15.88 27.79
N ALA A 231 -12.18 15.96 28.76
CA ALA A 231 -11.68 17.21 29.34
C ALA A 231 -10.58 17.86 28.47
N THR A 232 -10.94 18.33 27.28
CA THR A 232 -10.01 18.91 26.28
C THR A 232 -9.14 20.03 26.87
N GLN A 233 -9.72 20.91 27.70
CA GLN A 233 -8.98 22.02 28.31
C GLN A 233 -7.88 21.55 29.28
N THR A 234 -8.10 20.42 29.97
CA THR A 234 -7.08 19.81 30.83
C THR A 234 -5.92 19.28 29.99
N LEU A 235 -6.22 18.64 28.85
CA LEU A 235 -5.21 18.12 27.93
C LEU A 235 -4.37 19.25 27.31
N LEU A 236 -5.00 20.35 26.90
CA LEU A 236 -4.32 21.52 26.32
C LEU A 236 -3.37 22.23 27.29
N LYS A 237 -3.61 22.13 28.60
CA LYS A 237 -2.72 22.70 29.63
C LYS A 237 -1.45 21.87 29.86
N ASN A 238 -1.34 20.68 29.26
CA ASN A 238 -0.15 19.86 29.42
C ASN A 238 1.07 20.51 28.76
N LYS A 239 2.16 20.57 29.52
CA LYS A 239 3.44 21.07 29.02
C LYS A 239 3.92 20.23 27.84
N GLY A 240 4.40 20.89 26.79
CA GLY A 240 5.00 20.25 25.62
C GLY A 240 4.01 19.59 24.66
N ILE A 241 2.72 19.91 24.72
CA ILE A 241 1.76 19.44 23.70
C ILE A 241 2.07 20.08 22.34
N VAL A 242 2.20 19.25 21.30
CA VAL A 242 2.52 19.67 19.93
C VAL A 242 1.29 19.55 19.04
N SER A 243 0.53 18.47 19.21
CA SER A 243 -0.69 18.26 18.45
C SER A 243 -1.74 17.55 19.30
N LEU A 244 -3.00 17.95 19.15
CA LEU A 244 -4.15 17.35 19.81
C LEU A 244 -5.32 17.25 18.84
N TYR A 245 -5.69 16.02 18.48
CA TYR A 245 -6.82 15.74 17.60
C TYR A 245 -7.90 15.02 18.40
N MET A 246 -9.00 15.74 18.65
CA MET A 246 -10.17 15.22 19.36
C MET A 246 -11.14 14.47 18.45
N PHE A 247 -11.07 14.72 17.13
CA PHE A 247 -11.97 14.14 16.12
C PHE A 247 -13.47 14.39 16.44
N ASP A 248 -13.77 15.61 16.88
CA ASP A 248 -15.09 16.06 17.34
C ASP A 248 -15.82 16.93 16.30
N GLU A 249 -15.26 17.10 15.10
CA GLU A 249 -15.82 17.92 14.01
C GLU A 249 -17.04 17.27 13.34
N LYS A 250 -17.15 15.93 13.39
CA LYS A 250 -18.27 15.09 12.90
C LYS A 250 -18.53 15.12 11.38
N THR A 251 -18.04 16.12 10.67
CA THR A 251 -18.29 16.34 9.24
C THR A 251 -17.11 17.05 8.59
N GLY A 252 -17.14 17.17 7.26
CA GLY A 252 -16.11 17.87 6.49
C GLY A 252 -14.86 17.02 6.24
N SER A 253 -13.83 17.67 5.73
CA SER A 253 -12.59 17.03 5.27
C SER A 253 -11.36 17.39 6.10
N THR A 254 -11.54 18.04 7.25
CA THR A 254 -10.43 18.56 8.05
C THR A 254 -10.61 18.16 9.51
N VAL A 255 -9.54 17.63 10.11
CA VAL A 255 -9.44 17.43 11.56
C VAL A 255 -8.53 18.52 12.10
N LEU A 256 -9.06 19.30 13.04
CA LEU A 256 -8.36 20.43 13.62
C LEU A 256 -7.37 19.97 14.68
N ASN A 257 -6.16 20.52 14.61
CA ASN A 257 -5.23 20.47 15.71
C ASN A 257 -5.66 21.48 16.77
N ARG A 258 -6.07 21.00 17.95
CA ARG A 258 -6.51 21.86 19.06
C ARG A 258 -5.34 22.55 19.79
N ALA A 259 -4.10 22.07 19.62
CA ALA A 259 -2.93 22.54 20.37
C ALA A 259 -2.27 23.81 19.80
N GLY A 260 -2.65 24.29 18.61
CA GLY A 260 -2.03 25.48 18.00
C GLY A 260 -2.45 25.73 16.56
N LYS A 261 -1.78 26.68 15.88
CA LYS A 261 -2.03 27.00 14.47
C LYS A 261 -1.16 26.16 13.56
N GLY A 262 -1.75 25.15 12.90
CA GLY A 262 -1.06 24.33 11.90
C GLY A 262 -1.20 22.83 12.15
N HIS A 263 -0.70 22.03 11.21
CA HIS A 263 -0.74 20.56 11.23
C HIS A 263 -2.14 19.95 11.29
N ASN A 264 -3.18 20.67 10.82
CA ASN A 264 -4.48 20.06 10.65
C ASN A 264 -4.37 18.82 9.74
N LEU A 265 -5.10 17.76 10.09
CA LEU A 265 -5.18 16.59 9.24
C LEU A 265 -6.25 16.80 8.18
N VAL A 266 -6.01 16.26 6.99
CA VAL A 266 -6.95 16.28 5.88
C VAL A 266 -7.45 14.86 5.61
N ILE A 267 -8.77 14.73 5.52
CA ILE A 267 -9.47 13.56 5.02
C ILE A 267 -9.76 13.83 3.54
N PRO A 268 -8.91 13.37 2.60
CA PRO A 268 -9.14 13.63 1.18
C PRO A 268 -10.44 12.95 0.73
N ALA A 269 -11.17 13.57 -0.20
CA ALA A 269 -12.39 13.00 -0.75
C ALA A 269 -12.15 11.68 -1.51
N THR A 270 -10.99 11.59 -2.17
CA THR A 270 -10.57 10.40 -2.91
C THR A 270 -9.25 9.86 -2.41
N PHE A 271 -9.13 8.54 -2.43
CA PHE A 271 -7.93 7.85 -2.01
C PHE A 271 -6.88 7.94 -3.11
N ARG A 272 -5.79 8.65 -2.80
CA ARG A 272 -4.63 8.76 -3.69
C ARG A 272 -3.42 8.14 -3.02
N VAL A 273 -2.70 7.34 -3.79
CA VAL A 273 -1.39 6.85 -3.38
C VAL A 273 -0.41 8.02 -3.46
N LEU A 274 0.12 8.43 -2.31
CA LEU A 274 1.07 9.54 -2.20
C LEU A 274 2.47 9.12 -2.68
N ARG A 275 2.80 7.82 -2.61
CA ARG A 275 4.06 7.25 -3.15
C ARG A 275 3.78 6.15 -4.17
N LYS A 276 3.93 6.48 -5.46
CA LYS A 276 3.76 5.54 -6.57
C LYS A 276 4.96 4.60 -6.70
N THR A 277 4.71 3.33 -6.98
CA THR A 277 5.74 2.33 -7.31
C THR A 277 5.54 1.84 -8.73
N VAL A 278 6.61 1.83 -9.53
CA VAL A 278 6.60 1.38 -10.92
C VAL A 278 7.46 0.13 -11.03
N LEU A 279 6.95 -0.92 -11.67
CA LEU A 279 7.66 -2.17 -11.94
C LEU A 279 8.47 -2.67 -10.74
N VAL A 280 7.77 -3.03 -9.67
CA VAL A 280 8.42 -3.55 -8.47
C VAL A 280 9.29 -4.76 -8.86
N PRO A 281 10.58 -4.78 -8.47
CA PRO A 281 11.48 -5.86 -8.88
C PRO A 281 11.03 -7.23 -8.38
N ILE A 282 11.24 -8.25 -9.19
CA ILE A 282 10.74 -9.61 -8.92
C ILE A 282 11.22 -10.20 -7.58
N TRP A 283 12.43 -9.85 -7.12
CA TRP A 283 12.96 -10.30 -5.83
C TRP A 283 12.28 -9.68 -4.61
N LYS A 284 11.59 -8.54 -4.77
CA LYS A 284 10.81 -7.90 -3.70
C LYS A 284 9.41 -8.49 -3.54
N ASP A 285 8.87 -9.05 -4.62
CA ASP A 285 7.51 -9.60 -4.66
C ASP A 285 7.46 -11.13 -4.55
N PHE A 286 8.62 -11.79 -4.45
CA PHE A 286 8.69 -13.24 -4.30
C PHE A 286 8.03 -13.70 -3.00
N SER A 287 6.96 -14.47 -3.12
CA SER A 287 6.26 -15.06 -1.98
C SER A 287 5.76 -16.46 -2.34
N PRO A 288 6.46 -17.55 -1.95
CA PRO A 288 6.16 -18.91 -2.42
C PRO A 288 4.92 -19.48 -1.72
N ASN A 289 3.75 -18.93 -2.04
CA ASN A 289 2.44 -19.33 -1.53
C ASN A 289 1.50 -19.63 -2.70
N ARG A 290 0.34 -20.25 -2.40
CA ARG A 290 -0.64 -20.64 -3.41
C ARG A 290 -1.15 -19.46 -4.25
N SER A 291 -1.30 -18.27 -3.66
CA SER A 291 -1.75 -17.07 -4.39
C SER A 291 -0.73 -16.70 -5.46
N TYR A 292 0.55 -16.61 -5.08
CA TYR A 292 1.63 -16.27 -6.00
C TYR A 292 1.70 -17.21 -7.20
N PHE A 293 1.63 -18.53 -7.00
CA PHE A 293 1.59 -19.48 -8.12
C PHE A 293 0.32 -19.36 -8.96
N THR A 294 -0.81 -19.00 -8.35
CA THR A 294 -2.06 -18.73 -9.08
C THR A 294 -1.91 -17.50 -9.96
N ASP A 295 -1.30 -16.42 -9.45
CA ASP A 295 -1.06 -15.19 -10.20
C ASP A 295 -0.11 -15.44 -11.40
N ILE A 296 0.95 -16.23 -11.20
CA ILE A 296 1.83 -16.70 -12.29
C ILE A 296 1.03 -17.43 -13.37
N ALA A 297 0.21 -18.41 -12.97
CA ALA A 297 -0.57 -19.20 -13.92
C ALA A 297 -1.57 -18.35 -14.70
N ILE A 298 -2.23 -17.39 -14.05
CA ILE A 298 -3.17 -16.46 -14.70
C ILE A 298 -2.44 -15.58 -15.71
N ASN A 299 -1.32 -14.98 -15.34
CA ASN A 299 -0.53 -14.11 -16.23
C ASN A 299 -0.04 -14.86 -17.48
N ILE A 300 0.52 -16.06 -17.30
CA ILE A 300 0.95 -16.91 -18.42
C ILE A 300 -0.24 -17.31 -19.29
N SER A 301 -1.29 -17.89 -18.71
CA SER A 301 -2.43 -18.41 -19.47
C SER A 301 -3.20 -17.31 -20.22
N GLY A 302 -3.28 -16.10 -19.64
CA GLY A 302 -3.95 -14.95 -20.27
C GLY A 302 -3.30 -14.48 -21.57
N PHE A 303 -1.98 -14.66 -21.74
CA PHE A 303 -1.24 -14.21 -22.92
C PHE A 303 -0.97 -15.32 -23.96
N ILE A 304 -1.21 -16.60 -23.64
CA ILE A 304 -1.10 -17.71 -24.62
C ILE A 304 -2.00 -17.49 -25.85
N PRO A 305 -3.31 -17.20 -25.70
CA PRO A 305 -4.19 -16.96 -26.85
C PRO A 305 -3.71 -15.80 -27.73
N PHE A 306 -3.21 -14.73 -27.12
CA PHE A 306 -2.68 -13.57 -27.83
C PHE A 306 -1.49 -13.95 -28.72
N GLY A 307 -0.47 -14.62 -28.16
CA GLY A 307 0.72 -15.04 -28.89
C GLY A 307 0.39 -15.99 -30.05
N PHE A 308 -0.55 -16.90 -29.84
CA PHE A 308 -1.01 -17.84 -30.85
C PHE A 308 -1.73 -17.13 -32.01
N ILE A 309 -2.75 -16.32 -31.71
CA ILE A 309 -3.59 -15.70 -32.74
C ILE A 309 -2.86 -14.62 -33.51
N LEU A 310 -2.01 -13.82 -32.86
CA LEU A 310 -1.20 -12.83 -33.56
C LEU A 310 -0.20 -13.48 -34.51
N SER A 311 0.41 -14.60 -34.10
CA SER A 311 1.29 -15.38 -34.99
C SER A 311 0.53 -15.92 -36.20
N PHE A 312 -0.69 -16.43 -35.99
CA PHE A 312 -1.55 -16.88 -37.07
C PHE A 312 -1.95 -15.74 -38.02
N LEU A 313 -2.37 -14.59 -37.50
CA LEU A 313 -2.70 -13.41 -38.30
C LEU A 313 -1.52 -12.96 -39.15
N LEU A 314 -0.34 -12.80 -38.55
CA LEU A 314 0.87 -12.38 -39.25
C LEU A 314 1.30 -13.38 -40.32
N TYR A 315 1.14 -14.69 -40.05
CA TYR A 315 1.40 -15.74 -41.01
C TYR A 315 0.50 -15.61 -42.25
N THR A 316 -0.76 -15.24 -42.06
CA THR A 316 -1.73 -15.11 -43.17
C THR A 316 -1.55 -13.84 -44.00
N VAL A 317 -1.08 -12.74 -43.40
CA VAL A 317 -1.06 -11.41 -44.02
C VAL A 317 0.32 -11.03 -44.57
N LYS A 318 1.43 -11.38 -43.90
CA LYS A 318 2.78 -10.93 -44.27
C LYS A 318 3.62 -12.02 -44.93
N LYS A 319 4.17 -11.74 -46.11
CA LYS A 319 5.31 -12.50 -46.67
C LYS A 319 6.60 -12.11 -45.95
N THR A 320 6.79 -12.61 -44.74
CA THR A 320 7.96 -12.28 -43.90
C THR A 320 8.52 -13.55 -43.27
N SER A 321 9.81 -13.57 -42.92
CA SER A 321 10.43 -14.73 -42.29
C SER A 321 9.75 -15.08 -40.96
N ALA A 322 9.68 -16.38 -40.66
CA ALA A 322 9.07 -16.91 -39.43
C ALA A 322 9.59 -16.20 -38.17
N SER A 323 10.91 -15.98 -38.10
CA SER A 323 11.57 -15.34 -36.97
C SER A 323 11.09 -13.91 -36.74
N LYS A 324 10.93 -13.12 -37.81
CA LYS A 324 10.43 -11.74 -37.71
C LYS A 324 8.98 -11.72 -37.23
N MET A 325 8.16 -12.66 -37.69
CA MET A 325 6.77 -12.82 -37.25
C MET A 325 6.68 -13.16 -35.75
N TYR A 326 7.42 -14.16 -35.30
CA TYR A 326 7.46 -14.56 -33.88
C TYR A 326 7.98 -13.44 -32.99
N LEU A 327 9.05 -12.76 -33.41
CA LEU A 327 9.57 -11.60 -32.69
C LEU A 327 8.53 -10.47 -32.61
N THR A 328 7.82 -10.18 -33.71
CA THR A 328 6.74 -9.18 -33.71
C THR A 328 5.67 -9.54 -32.67
N ALA A 329 5.23 -10.79 -32.61
CA ALA A 329 4.22 -11.23 -31.66
C ALA A 329 4.68 -11.09 -30.20
N ILE A 330 5.91 -11.50 -29.89
CA ILE A 330 6.50 -11.38 -28.55
C ILE A 330 6.64 -9.92 -28.14
N LEU A 331 7.15 -9.05 -29.03
CA LEU A 331 7.29 -7.62 -28.75
C LEU A 331 5.94 -6.95 -28.54
N SER A 332 4.92 -7.29 -29.33
CA SER A 332 3.56 -6.77 -29.14
C SER A 332 2.95 -7.22 -27.81
N GLY A 333 3.16 -8.47 -27.40
CA GLY A 333 2.72 -8.97 -26.10
C GLY A 333 3.41 -8.25 -24.93
N GLY A 334 4.72 -8.08 -25.03
CA GLY A 334 5.50 -7.29 -24.07
C GLY A 334 5.06 -5.82 -23.98
N ALA A 335 4.76 -5.19 -25.12
CA ALA A 335 4.29 -3.80 -25.17
C ALA A 335 2.90 -3.62 -24.54
N ILE A 336 1.97 -4.55 -24.78
CA ILE A 336 0.65 -4.54 -24.14
C ILE A 336 0.81 -4.74 -22.63
N SER A 337 1.60 -5.73 -22.22
CA SER A 337 1.83 -5.97 -20.80
C SER A 337 2.47 -4.77 -20.11
N LEU A 338 3.49 -4.15 -20.72
CA LEU A 338 4.12 -2.95 -20.18
C LEU A 338 3.13 -1.78 -20.10
N THR A 339 2.25 -1.62 -21.08
CA THR A 339 1.21 -0.59 -21.06
C THR A 339 0.28 -0.79 -19.86
N ILE A 340 -0.16 -2.03 -19.60
CA ILE A 340 -1.00 -2.36 -18.45
C ILE A 340 -0.27 -2.02 -17.14
N GLU A 341 0.99 -2.44 -17.01
CA GLU A 341 1.83 -2.14 -15.84
C GLU A 341 1.93 -0.63 -15.56
N LEU A 342 2.18 0.17 -16.61
CA LEU A 342 2.28 1.62 -16.48
C LEU A 342 0.93 2.28 -16.12
N LEU A 343 -0.18 1.74 -16.61
CA LEU A 343 -1.52 2.23 -16.25
C LEU A 343 -1.89 1.86 -14.81
N GLN A 344 -1.48 0.69 -14.32
CA GLN A 344 -1.73 0.24 -12.94
C GLN A 344 -1.07 1.14 -11.88
N VAL A 345 -0.01 1.88 -12.23
CA VAL A 345 0.59 2.90 -11.36
C VAL A 345 -0.44 3.95 -10.90
N TYR A 346 -1.49 4.18 -11.68
CA TYR A 346 -2.56 5.12 -11.39
C TYR A 346 -3.80 4.45 -10.77
N LEU A 347 -3.80 3.13 -10.57
CA LEU A 347 -4.87 2.37 -9.92
C LEU A 347 -4.49 2.09 -8.46
N PRO A 348 -5.08 2.77 -7.46
CA PRO A 348 -4.65 2.65 -6.07
C PRO A 348 -4.77 1.26 -5.45
N THR A 349 -5.58 0.39 -6.03
CA THR A 349 -5.79 -1.00 -5.58
C THR A 349 -4.93 -2.02 -6.31
N ARG A 350 -4.10 -1.58 -7.27
CA ARG A 350 -3.18 -2.44 -8.03
C ARG A 350 -1.74 -2.05 -7.75
N SER A 351 -0.85 -2.97 -8.06
CA SER A 351 0.59 -2.77 -7.99
C SER A 351 1.18 -3.07 -9.35
N SER A 352 2.04 -2.19 -9.86
CA SER A 352 2.85 -2.53 -11.01
C SER A 352 4.02 -3.42 -10.60
N GLN A 353 4.19 -4.57 -11.26
CA GLN A 353 5.13 -5.63 -10.90
C GLN A 353 5.93 -6.09 -12.12
N MET A 354 7.24 -6.25 -11.94
CA MET A 354 8.10 -6.80 -12.99
C MET A 354 7.79 -8.28 -13.27
N SER A 355 7.32 -9.02 -12.26
CA SER A 355 6.87 -10.41 -12.42
C SER A 355 5.78 -10.55 -13.47
N ASP A 356 4.79 -9.67 -13.43
CA ASP A 356 3.62 -9.73 -14.30
C ASP A 356 4.02 -9.51 -15.76
N LEU A 357 4.90 -8.53 -16.00
CA LEU A 357 5.53 -8.32 -17.30
C LEU A 357 6.25 -9.56 -17.82
N ILE A 358 7.08 -10.20 -16.99
CA ILE A 358 7.84 -11.39 -17.37
C ILE A 358 6.89 -12.55 -17.69
N PHE A 359 5.91 -12.83 -16.84
CA PHE A 359 5.00 -13.96 -17.00
C PHE A 359 4.04 -13.78 -18.18
N ASN A 360 3.60 -12.56 -18.47
CA ASN A 360 2.82 -12.24 -19.67
C ASN A 360 3.63 -12.44 -20.96
N ILE A 361 4.92 -12.04 -20.96
CA ILE A 361 5.84 -12.31 -22.09
C ILE A 361 6.04 -13.83 -22.26
N LEU A 362 6.22 -14.59 -21.17
CA LEU A 362 6.32 -16.05 -21.22
C LEU A 362 5.05 -16.69 -21.80
N GLY A 363 3.86 -16.23 -21.38
CA GLY A 363 2.59 -16.64 -21.97
C GLY A 363 2.54 -16.41 -23.48
N THR A 364 2.99 -15.23 -23.93
CA THR A 364 3.07 -14.90 -25.36
C THR A 364 4.00 -15.86 -26.11
N ILE A 365 5.19 -16.15 -25.54
CA ILE A 365 6.17 -17.10 -26.11
C ILE A 365 5.56 -18.50 -26.24
N LEU A 366 4.83 -18.98 -25.22
CA LEU A 366 4.16 -20.28 -25.27
C LEU A 366 3.06 -20.32 -26.34
N GLY A 367 2.29 -19.23 -26.51
CA GLY A 367 1.33 -19.09 -27.59
C GLY A 367 1.97 -19.18 -28.98
N VAL A 368 3.10 -18.51 -29.17
CA VAL A 368 3.91 -18.57 -30.40
C VAL A 368 4.45 -19.99 -30.64
N ALA A 369 4.96 -20.66 -29.59
CA ALA A 369 5.47 -22.02 -29.67
C ALA A 369 4.37 -23.02 -30.06
N LEU A 370 3.17 -22.89 -29.47
CA LEU A 370 2.00 -23.69 -29.80
C LEU A 370 1.61 -23.50 -31.28
N PHE A 371 1.58 -22.25 -31.76
CA PHE A 371 1.31 -21.98 -33.17
C PHE A 371 2.36 -22.65 -34.07
N ARG A 372 3.64 -22.46 -33.78
CA ARG A 372 4.74 -23.07 -34.54
C ARG A 372 4.64 -24.59 -34.58
N PHE A 373 4.29 -25.22 -33.46
CA PHE A 373 4.12 -26.67 -33.37
C PHE A 373 3.00 -27.15 -34.30
N ILE A 374 1.84 -26.48 -34.31
CA ILE A 374 0.72 -26.82 -35.18
C ILE A 374 1.11 -26.64 -36.65
N VAL A 375 1.73 -25.53 -37.03
CA VAL A 375 2.18 -25.31 -38.42
C VAL A 375 3.18 -26.38 -38.85
N HIS A 376 4.18 -26.69 -38.01
CA HIS A 376 5.18 -27.70 -38.34
C HIS A 376 4.55 -29.08 -38.54
N LYS A 377 3.62 -29.48 -37.65
CA LYS A 377 2.89 -30.74 -37.77
C LYS A 377 2.08 -30.80 -39.06
N SER A 378 1.31 -29.75 -39.38
CA SER A 378 0.53 -29.69 -40.62
C SER A 378 1.39 -29.79 -41.89
N ASN A 379 2.64 -29.32 -41.85
CA ASN A 379 3.55 -29.43 -43.00
C ASN A 379 4.06 -30.84 -43.22
N ILE A 380 4.25 -31.61 -42.14
CA ILE A 380 4.69 -33.00 -42.22
C ILE A 380 3.59 -33.83 -42.90
N PHE A 381 2.35 -33.70 -42.45
CA PHE A 381 1.20 -34.45 -43.00
C PHE A 381 0.69 -33.97 -44.36
N SER A 382 1.25 -32.88 -44.93
CA SER A 382 0.93 -32.43 -46.29
C SER A 382 1.93 -32.90 -47.34
N HIS A 383 3.00 -33.59 -46.92
CA HIS A 383 4.03 -34.16 -47.79
C HIS A 383 4.00 -35.70 -47.85
N ASP A 384 3.07 -36.33 -47.14
CA ASP A 384 2.60 -37.70 -47.35
C ASP A 384 1.31 -37.66 -48.16
#